data_AF-S4P232-F1
#
_entry.id   AF-S4P232-F1
#
_cell.length_a   1.000
_cell.length_b   1.000
_cell.length_c   1.000
_cell.angle_alpha   90.00
_cell.angle_beta   90.00
_cell.angle_gamma   90.00
#
_symmetry.space_group_name_H-M   'P 1'
#
loop_
_entity.id
_entity.type
_entity.pdbx_description
1 polymer ?
#
loop_
_entity_poly.entity_id
_entity_poly.type
_entity_poly.pdbx_seq_one_letter_code
_entity_poly.pdbx_strand_id
1 'polypeptide(L)' 'MSRSYVPTQEQIEVLVDFIEKRRWLATGHARTTHARQRTRTAWQDIAQKLNRVECGCRKTWQQWAKYWKDKKG' A
#
# COMPACT_ATOMS: atom_id res chain seq x y z
N MET A 1 8.18 12.44 19.15
CA MET A 1 7.15 12.54 18.10
C MET A 1 6.44 11.20 17.99
N SER A 2 5.14 11.15 18.32
CA SER A 2 4.38 9.91 18.35
C SER A 2 4.15 9.41 16.92
N ARG A 3 4.51 8.16 16.63
CA ARG A 3 4.19 7.54 15.33
C ARG A 3 2.68 7.38 15.25
N SER A 4 2.01 8.21 14.44
CA SER A 4 0.59 8.05 14.17
C SER A 4 0.33 6.65 13.61
N TYR A 5 -0.65 5.93 14.15
CA TYR A 5 -1.15 4.68 13.56
C TYR A 5 -1.94 4.93 12.27
N VAL A 6 -2.39 6.18 12.08
CA VAL A 6 -3.23 6.61 10.97
C VAL A 6 -2.34 7.19 9.86
N PRO A 7 -2.49 6.71 8.61
CA PRO A 7 -1.83 7.32 7.45
C PRO A 7 -2.16 8.81 7.32
N THR A 8 -1.18 9.62 6.96
CA THR A 8 -1.43 11.04 6.63
C THR A 8 -2.17 11.14 5.29
N GLN A 9 -2.75 12.31 5.01
CA GLN A 9 -3.42 12.58 3.74
C GLN A 9 -2.47 12.37 2.55
N GLU A 10 -1.23 12.86 2.64
CA GLU A 10 -0.20 12.65 1.63
C GLU A 10 0.08 11.15 1.37
N GLN A 11 0.21 10.34 2.44
CA GLN A 11 0.37 8.89 2.28
C GLN A 11 -0.85 8.25 1.59
N ILE A 12 -2.05 8.75 1.88
CA ILE A 12 -3.27 8.26 1.25
C ILE A 12 -3.28 8.60 -0.24
N GLU A 13 -2.92 9.82 -0.64
CA GLU A 13 -2.87 10.25 -2.03
C GLU A 13 -1.84 9.45 -2.83
N VAL A 14 -0.63 9.29 -2.28
CA VAL A 14 0.42 8.45 -2.89
C VAL A 14 -0.05 7.00 -3.05
N LEU A 15 -0.76 6.46 -2.05
CA LEU A 15 -1.31 5.11 -2.11
C LEU A 15 -2.39 4.98 -3.19
N VAL A 16 -3.32 5.93 -3.28
CA VAL A 16 -4.41 5.93 -4.27
C VAL A 16 -3.84 6.03 -5.68
N ASP A 17 -2.98 7.01 -5.96
CA ASP A 17 -2.35 7.21 -7.26
C ASP A 17 -1.58 5.94 -7.71
N PHE A 18 -0.85 5.31 -6.79
CA PHE A 18 -0.10 4.08 -7.09
C PHE A 18 -1.01 2.92 -7.51
N ILE A 19 -2.16 2.79 -6.87
CA ILE A 19 -3.13 1.71 -7.11
C ILE A 19 -3.99 1.99 -8.34
N GLU A 20 -4.36 3.24 -8.60
CA GLU A 20 -5.06 3.62 -9.83
C GLU A 20 -4.21 3.35 -11.07
N LYS A 21 -2.90 3.65 -11.00
CA LYS A 21 -1.93 3.28 -12.04
C LYS A 21 -1.71 1.76 -12.16
N ARG A 22 -2.13 0.97 -11.15
CA ARG A 22 -1.97 -0.49 -11.09
C ARG A 22 -3.27 -1.16 -10.63
N ARG A 23 -4.36 -0.97 -11.40
CA ARG A 23 -5.69 -1.51 -11.03
C ARG A 23 -5.70 -3.01 -10.68
N TRP A 24 -4.80 -3.80 -11.26
CA TRP A 24 -4.61 -5.22 -10.95
C TRP A 24 -4.15 -5.49 -9.50
N LEU A 25 -3.51 -4.53 -8.84
CA LEU A 25 -3.15 -4.59 -7.43
C LEU A 25 -4.38 -4.40 -6.54
N ALA A 26 -5.32 -3.60 -7.03
CA ALA A 26 -6.54 -3.23 -6.33
C ALA A 26 -7.53 -4.40 -6.22
N THR A 27 -7.53 -5.33 -7.18
CA THR A 27 -8.49 -6.44 -7.24
C THR A 27 -8.10 -7.64 -6.38
N GLY A 28 -6.86 -7.69 -5.88
CA GLY A 28 -6.38 -8.77 -5.01
C GLY A 28 -6.33 -10.16 -5.68
N HIS A 29 -6.60 -10.25 -6.98
CA HIS A 29 -6.77 -11.52 -7.68
C HIS A 29 -5.45 -12.03 -8.26
N ALA A 30 -4.71 -12.80 -7.47
CA ALA A 30 -3.42 -13.36 -7.85
C ALA A 30 -3.46 -14.91 -7.87
N ARG A 31 -3.90 -15.48 -9.00
CA ARG A 31 -4.08 -16.93 -9.16
C ARG A 31 -2.77 -17.70 -9.41
N THR A 32 -1.79 -17.08 -10.07
CA THR A 32 -0.50 -17.72 -10.41
C THR A 32 0.61 -17.29 -9.45
N THR A 33 1.68 -18.09 -9.33
CA THR A 33 2.88 -17.75 -8.56
C THR A 33 3.48 -16.42 -9.01
N HIS A 34 3.56 -16.19 -10.33
CA HIS A 34 4.01 -14.92 -10.88
C HIS A 34 3.12 -13.74 -10.49
N ALA A 35 1.78 -13.91 -10.49
CA ALA A 35 0.87 -12.87 -10.05
C ALA A 35 1.05 -12.54 -8.56
N ARG A 36 1.24 -13.55 -7.71
CA ARG A 36 1.50 -13.35 -6.27
C ARG A 36 2.81 -12.61 -6.04
N GLN A 37 3.86 -12.99 -6.76
CA GLN A 37 5.16 -12.33 -6.67
C GLN A 37 5.08 -10.87 -7.13
N ARG A 38 4.43 -10.60 -8.27
CA ARG A 38 4.21 -9.23 -8.77
C ARG A 38 3.44 -8.37 -7.77
N THR A 39 2.38 -8.91 -7.18
CA THR A 39 1.59 -8.24 -6.13
C THR A 39 2.44 -7.93 -4.91
N ARG A 40 3.24 -8.90 -4.44
CA ARG A 40 4.18 -8.70 -3.32
C ARG A 40 5.19 -7.59 -3.63
N THR A 41 5.86 -7.65 -4.77
CA THR A 41 6.86 -6.64 -5.16
C THR A 41 6.23 -5.25 -5.25
N ALA A 42 5.04 -5.12 -5.82
CA ALA A 42 4.35 -3.82 -5.90
C ALA A 42 3.98 -3.27 -4.53
N TRP A 43 3.48 -4.11 -3.62
CA TRP A 43 3.20 -3.69 -2.24
C TRP A 43 4.48 -3.31 -1.47
N GLN A 44 5.59 -4.01 -1.71
CA GLN A 44 6.88 -3.67 -1.11
C GLN A 44 7.40 -2.31 -1.61
N ASP A 45 7.31 -2.04 -2.91
CA ASP A 45 7.72 -0.76 -3.51
C ASP A 45 6.92 0.42 -2.94
N ILE A 46 5.59 0.34 -2.92
CA ILE A 46 4.77 1.43 -2.39
C ILE A 46 4.94 1.59 -0.88
N ALA A 47 5.13 0.51 -0.12
CA ALA A 47 5.40 0.61 1.32
C ALA A 47 6.68 1.40 1.61
N GLN A 48 7.73 1.21 0.81
CA GLN A 48 8.96 2.00 0.94
C GLN A 48 8.73 3.48 0.65
N LYS A 49 7.94 3.82 -0.38
CA LYS A 49 7.59 5.20 -0.72
C LYS A 49 6.77 5.85 0.38
N LEU A 50 5.73 5.19 0.86
CA LEU A 50 4.87 5.69 1.93
C LEU A 50 5.62 5.89 3.24
N ASN A 51 6.52 4.97 3.60
CA ASN A 51 7.29 5.06 4.84
C ASN A 51 8.38 6.15 4.81
N ARG A 52 8.65 6.77 3.65
CA ARG A 52 9.55 7.92 3.49
C ARG A 52 8.85 9.27 3.64
N VAL A 53 7.51 9.30 3.62
CA VAL A 53 6.74 10.52 3.89
C VAL A 53 7.01 10.99 5.32
N GLU A 54 7.41 12.25 5.46
CA GLU A 54 7.70 12.87 6.75
C GLU A 54 6.43 12.98 7.60
N CYS A 55 6.55 12.77 8.92
CA CYS A 55 5.40 12.71 9.85
C CYS A 55 4.35 11.61 9.53
N GLY A 56 4.60 10.75 8.53
CA GLY A 56 3.74 9.65 8.14
C GLY A 56 3.81 8.43 9.07
N CYS A 57 2.81 7.54 8.96
CA CYS A 57 2.85 6.25 9.63
C CYS A 57 3.82 5.30 8.92
N ARG A 58 4.46 4.41 9.67
CA ARG A 58 5.31 3.36 9.11
C ARG A 58 4.61 2.02 9.22
N LYS A 59 4.37 1.38 8.08
CA LYS A 59 3.69 0.08 8.00
C LYS A 59 4.47 -0.88 7.10
N THR A 60 4.35 -2.18 7.38
CA THR A 60 4.82 -3.21 6.46
C THR A 60 3.96 -3.23 5.20
N TRP A 61 4.45 -3.87 4.14
CA TRP A 61 3.67 -4.04 2.91
C TRP A 61 2.38 -4.82 3.15
N GLN A 62 2.36 -5.78 4.09
CA GLN A 62 1.14 -6.49 4.48
C GLN A 62 0.13 -5.56 5.16
N GLN A 63 0.60 -4.69 6.05
CA GLN A 63 -0.24 -3.74 6.77
C GLN A 63 -0.85 -2.70 5.81
N TRP A 64 -0.08 -2.23 4.82
CA TRP A 64 -0.61 -1.36 3.76
C TRP A 64 -1.63 -2.07 2.86
N ALA A 65 -1.36 -3.32 2.48
CA ALA A 65 -2.31 -4.12 1.71
C ALA A 65 -3.61 -4.36 2.48
N LYS A 66 -3.52 -4.64 3.79
CA LYS A 66 -4.68 -4.77 4.67
C LYS A 66 -5.44 -3.45 4.78
N TYR A 67 -4.76 -2.34 5.07
CA TYR A 67 -5.36 -1.02 5.16
C TYR A 67 -6.16 -0.66 3.90
N TRP A 68 -5.63 -0.95 2.72
CA TRP A 68 -6.32 -0.71 1.46
C TRP A 68 -7.57 -1.59 1.29
N LYS A 69 -7.50 -2.86 1.68
CA LYS A 69 -8.67 -3.76 1.66
C LYS A 69 -9.75 -3.26 2.60
N ASP A 70 -9.38 -2.89 3.83
CA ASP A 70 -10.30 -2.40 4.85
C ASP A 70 -10.94 -1.07 4.42
N LYS A 71 -10.21 -0.19 3.71
CA LYS A 71 -10.73 1.09 3.19
C LYS A 71 -11.67 0.94 1.98
N LYS A 72 -11.55 -0.17 1.24
CA LYS A 72 -12.37 -0.45 0.04
C LYS A 72 -13.73 -1.08 0.36
N GLY A 73 -13.85 -1.72 1.52
CA GLY A 73 -15.10 -2.31 2.02
C GLY A 73 -15.97 -1.24 2.66
#